data_AF-A0A356X0V5-F1
#
_entry.id   AF-A0A356X0V5-F1
#
_cell.length_a   1.000
_cell.length_b   1.000
_cell.length_c   1.000
_cell.angle_alpha   90.00
_cell.angle_beta   90.00
_cell.angle_gamma   90.00
#
_symmetry.space_group_name_H-M   'P 1'
#
loop_
_entity.id
_entity.type
_entity.pdbx_description
1 polymer ?
#
loop_
_entity_poly.entity_id
_entity_poly.type
_entity_poly.pdbx_seq_one_letter_code
_entity_poly.pdbx_strand_id
1 'polypeptide(L)'
;KLDLTHPLGYGFNDDDITVFRNGNLFIEKGENPYSTPLYYSEEDPLASGYISDDNLEEIGGTAAIVVSRMGGGKVIAMTDNPNFRAFWYGTNKLFANAVFFGHTISGSTTN
;
A
#
# COMPACT_ATOMS: atom_id res chain seq x y z
N LYS A 1 -4.11 3.96 -5.40
CA LYS A 1 -4.35 5.31 -4.83
C LYS A 1 -3.64 5.45 -3.49
N LEU A 2 -2.73 6.42 -3.41
CA LEU A 2 -1.85 6.70 -2.30
C LEU A 2 -2.33 7.94 -1.53
N ASP A 3 -2.42 7.84 -0.20
CA ASP A 3 -2.62 9.04 0.64
C ASP A 3 -1.32 9.85 0.72
N LEU A 4 -1.28 10.98 0.01
CA LEU A 4 -0.14 11.90 -0.01
C LEU A 4 0.09 12.63 1.32
N THR A 5 -0.90 12.66 2.22
CA THR A 5 -0.77 13.25 3.55
C THR A 5 -0.17 12.28 4.57
N HIS A 6 -0.20 10.99 4.27
CA HIS A 6 0.36 9.94 5.11
C HIS A 6 1.90 9.95 5.03
N PRO A 7 2.65 9.67 6.12
CA PRO A 7 4.11 9.59 6.10
C PRO A 7 4.71 8.66 5.05
N LEU A 8 3.97 7.61 4.67
CA LEU A 8 4.37 6.72 3.58
C LEU A 8 4.27 7.37 2.19
N GLY A 9 3.42 8.39 2.01
CA GLY A 9 3.28 9.17 0.79
C GLY A 9 4.25 10.34 0.64
N TYR A 10 5.13 10.59 1.62
CA TYR A 10 6.06 11.72 1.56
C TYR A 10 6.97 11.65 0.32
N GLY A 11 7.06 12.79 -0.37
CA GLY A 11 7.86 12.94 -1.60
C GLY A 11 7.24 12.30 -2.84
N PHE A 12 6.00 11.81 -2.78
CA PHE A 12 5.14 11.58 -3.95
C PHE A 12 4.37 12.86 -4.26
N ASN A 13 4.15 13.12 -5.56
CA ASN A 13 3.38 14.27 -6.04
C ASN A 13 2.07 13.86 -6.71
N ASP A 14 1.87 12.55 -6.90
CA ASP A 14 0.72 11.96 -7.56
C ASP A 14 0.19 10.83 -6.66
N ASP A 15 -1.12 10.78 -6.49
CA ASP A 15 -1.81 9.76 -5.71
C ASP A 15 -2.04 8.49 -6.53
N ASP A 16 -1.93 8.57 -7.85
CA ASP A 16 -1.99 7.45 -8.77
C ASP A 16 -0.59 6.87 -9.00
N ILE A 17 -0.35 5.70 -8.42
CA ILE A 17 0.91 4.98 -8.58
C ILE A 17 0.63 3.53 -8.96
N THR A 18 1.47 3.01 -9.85
CA THR A 18 1.45 1.59 -10.19
C THR A 18 2.29 0.80 -9.18
N VAL A 19 1.79 -0.37 -8.79
CA VAL A 19 2.50 -1.32 -7.92
C VAL A 19 2.80 -2.59 -8.69
N PHE A 20 3.96 -3.20 -8.44
CA PHE A 20 4.32 -4.47 -9.02
C PHE A 20 3.78 -5.61 -8.15
N ARG A 21 2.94 -6.48 -8.73
CA ARG A 21 2.29 -7.58 -8.04
C ARG A 21 2.58 -8.92 -8.70
N ASN A 22 2.81 -9.95 -7.90
CA ASN A 22 3.04 -11.32 -8.37
C ASN A 22 2.39 -12.40 -7.50
N GLY A 23 1.41 -12.03 -6.67
CA GLY A 23 0.68 -12.92 -5.77
C GLY A 23 -0.83 -12.67 -5.75
N ASN A 24 -1.54 -13.51 -4.99
CA ASN A 24 -3.00 -13.52 -4.86
C ASN A 24 -3.49 -13.26 -3.41
N LEU A 25 -2.66 -12.64 -2.57
CA LEU A 25 -3.06 -12.22 -1.23
C LEU A 25 -3.79 -10.88 -1.29
N PHE A 26 -5.09 -10.88 -1.03
CA PHE A 26 -5.90 -9.68 -0.93
C PHE A 26 -6.17 -9.36 0.54
N ILE A 27 -6.06 -8.09 0.91
CA ILE A 27 -6.28 -7.62 2.28
C ILE A 27 -7.36 -6.54 2.23
N GLU A 28 -8.34 -6.62 3.12
CA GLU A 28 -9.37 -5.59 3.23
C GLU A 28 -8.79 -4.27 3.75
N LYS A 29 -9.44 -3.14 3.39
CA LYS A 29 -9.10 -1.85 4.00
C LYS A 29 -9.38 -1.92 5.50
N GLY A 30 -8.55 -1.24 6.30
CA GLY A 30 -8.84 -1.06 7.71
C GLY A 30 -10.07 -0.20 7.97
N GLU A 31 -10.67 -0.34 9.16
CA GLU A 31 -11.82 0.48 9.58
C GLU A 31 -11.47 1.98 9.63
N ASN A 32 -10.23 2.29 10.04
CA ASN A 32 -9.69 3.64 9.97
C ASN A 32 -9.13 3.90 8.56
N PRO A 33 -9.65 4.87 7.79
CA PRO A 33 -9.11 5.16 6.46
C PRO A 33 -7.60 5.46 6.46
N TYR A 34 -7.09 6.09 7.52
CA TYR A 34 -5.68 6.43 7.65
C TYR A 34 -4.77 5.21 7.90
N SER A 35 -5.34 4.08 8.32
CA SER A 35 -4.57 2.83 8.46
C SER A 35 -4.29 2.15 7.14
N THR A 36 -4.90 2.61 6.03
CA THR A 36 -4.72 2.07 4.67
C THR A 36 -4.14 3.12 3.73
N PRO A 37 -2.83 3.43 3.85
CA PRO A 37 -2.21 4.52 3.09
C PRO A 37 -2.09 4.24 1.58
N LEU A 38 -2.20 3.00 1.15
CA LEU A 38 -2.19 2.62 -0.26
C LEU A 38 -3.19 1.50 -0.52
N TYR A 39 -4.10 1.71 -1.47
CA TYR A 39 -5.09 0.72 -1.91
C TYR A 39 -5.19 0.69 -3.44
N TYR A 40 -5.65 -0.42 -4.01
CA TYR A 40 -5.87 -0.56 -5.45
C TYR A 40 -7.09 0.26 -5.88
N SER A 41 -7.07 0.82 -7.10
CA SER A 41 -8.23 1.51 -7.67
C SER A 41 -9.45 0.60 -7.69
N GLU A 42 -10.64 1.17 -7.48
CA GLU A 42 -11.89 0.40 -7.42
C GLU A 42 -12.37 -0.01 -8.82
N GLU A 43 -12.29 0.89 -9.81
CA GLU A 43 -12.85 0.64 -11.13
C GLU A 43 -11.86 -0.02 -12.12
N ASP A 44 -10.59 0.39 -12.10
CA ASP A 44 -9.57 -0.11 -13.04
C ASP A 44 -8.23 -0.37 -12.30
N PRO A 45 -8.11 -1.51 -11.59
CA PRO A 45 -6.89 -1.85 -10.85
C PRO A 45 -5.78 -2.44 -11.73
N LEU A 46 -6.04 -2.79 -13.00
CA LEU A 46 -5.08 -3.43 -13.88
C LEU A 46 -4.39 -2.43 -14.81
N ALA A 47 -3.23 -1.92 -14.40
CA ALA A 47 -2.43 -1.05 -15.26
C ALA A 47 -1.84 -1.79 -16.49
N SER A 48 -1.36 -3.03 -16.30
CA SER A 48 -0.79 -3.87 -17.36
C SER A 48 -0.60 -5.32 -16.89
N GLY A 49 -0.37 -6.23 -17.83
CA GLY A 49 -0.06 -7.62 -17.55
C GLY A 49 -1.29 -8.53 -17.59
N TYR A 50 -1.29 -9.58 -16.77
CA TYR A 50 -2.37 -10.56 -16.71
C TYR A 50 -2.78 -10.80 -15.25
N ILE A 51 -4.09 -10.88 -15.06
CA ILE A 51 -4.80 -11.30 -13.86
C ILE A 51 -6.03 -12.07 -14.34
N SER A 52 -6.46 -13.10 -13.61
CA SER A 52 -7.70 -13.79 -13.95
C SER A 52 -8.91 -12.93 -13.63
N ASP A 53 -10.01 -13.13 -14.35
CA ASP A 53 -11.27 -12.36 -14.16
C ASP A 53 -11.73 -12.39 -12.70
N ASP A 54 -11.74 -13.58 -12.06
CA ASP A 54 -12.11 -13.71 -10.64
C ASP A 54 -11.22 -12.87 -9.71
N ASN A 55 -9.91 -12.80 -9.97
CA ASN A 55 -8.99 -12.02 -9.13
C ASN A 55 -9.09 -10.52 -9.44
N LEU A 56 -9.50 -10.16 -10.66
CA LEU A 56 -9.70 -8.78 -11.07
C LEU A 56 -10.93 -8.18 -10.39
N GLU A 57 -11.98 -8.99 -10.19
CA GLU A 57 -13.17 -8.60 -9.43
C GLU A 57 -12.83 -8.38 -7.94
N GLU A 58 -12.01 -9.25 -7.36
CA GLU A 58 -11.67 -9.21 -5.93
C GLU A 58 -10.64 -8.13 -5.55
N ILE A 59 -9.72 -7.77 -6.45
CA ILE A 59 -8.62 -6.85 -6.10
C ILE A 59 -9.08 -5.38 -5.95
N GLY A 60 -10.16 -4.99 -6.62
CA GLY A 60 -10.66 -3.62 -6.65
C GLY A 60 -10.91 -3.08 -5.23
N GLY A 61 -10.30 -1.95 -4.89
CA GLY A 61 -10.46 -1.35 -3.56
C GLY A 61 -9.77 -2.11 -2.42
N THR A 62 -9.03 -3.19 -2.65
CA THR A 62 -8.28 -3.86 -1.57
C THR A 62 -7.06 -3.04 -1.14
N ALA A 63 -6.57 -3.29 0.08
CA ALA A 63 -5.39 -2.64 0.61
C ALA A 63 -4.11 -3.24 0.00
N ALA A 64 -3.20 -2.38 -0.45
CA ALA A 64 -1.83 -2.77 -0.79
C ALA A 64 -0.89 -2.57 0.42
N ILE A 65 -1.19 -1.59 1.28
CA ILE A 65 -0.48 -1.33 2.53
C ILE A 65 -1.48 -1.13 3.66
N VAL A 66 -1.25 -1.83 4.78
CA VAL A 66 -2.01 -1.65 6.03
C VAL A 66 -1.05 -1.34 7.16
N VAL A 67 -1.42 -0.40 8.02
CA VAL A 67 -0.69 -0.05 9.24
C VAL A 67 -1.52 -0.41 10.46
N SER A 68 -0.99 -1.32 11.28
CA SER A 68 -1.64 -1.77 12.50
C SER A 68 -0.78 -1.47 13.72
N ARG A 69 -1.41 -1.15 14.85
CA ARG A 69 -0.73 -1.04 16.13
C ARG A 69 -0.40 -2.42 16.66
N MET A 70 0.80 -2.56 17.22
CA MET A 70 1.14 -3.75 18.01
C MET A 70 1.91 -3.34 19.26
N GLY A 71 1.26 -3.44 20.43
CA GLY A 71 1.80 -2.97 21.69
C GLY A 71 2.14 -1.47 21.68
N GLY A 72 3.42 -1.15 21.89
CA GLY A 72 3.95 0.21 21.80
C GLY A 72 4.44 0.61 20.40
N GLY A 73 4.42 -0.31 19.43
CA GLY A 73 4.93 -0.12 18.08
C GLY A 73 3.85 -0.17 17.00
N LYS A 74 4.31 -0.19 15.75
CA LYS A 74 3.48 -0.23 14.55
C LYS A 74 4.03 -1.29 13.60
N VAL A 75 3.12 -2.01 12.95
CA VAL A 75 3.41 -2.96 11.89
C VAL A 75 2.91 -2.34 10.59
N ILE A 76 3.81 -2.16 9.63
CA ILE A 76 3.49 -1.69 8.28
C ILE A 76 3.56 -2.91 7.37
N ALA A 77 2.40 -3.47 7.04
CA ALA A 77 2.28 -4.62 6.16
C ALA A 77 2.12 -4.15 4.72
N MET A 78 2.88 -4.74 3.80
CA MET A 78 2.76 -4.51 2.36
C MET A 78 2.47 -5.86 1.70
N THR A 79 1.44 -5.94 0.86
CA THR A 79 1.04 -7.19 0.17
C THR A 79 2.11 -7.65 -0.81
N ASP A 80 2.75 -6.70 -1.48
CA ASP A 80 3.74 -6.93 -2.51
C ASP A 80 5.15 -6.52 -2.04
N ASN A 81 6.17 -7.01 -2.74
CA ASN A 81 7.55 -6.64 -2.47
C ASN A 81 7.86 -5.25 -3.05
N PRO A 82 8.09 -4.21 -2.21
CA PRO A 82 8.35 -2.86 -2.69
C PRO A 82 9.72 -2.69 -3.36
N ASN A 83 10.62 -3.67 -3.20
CA ASN A 83 11.98 -3.66 -3.76
C ASN A 83 12.20 -4.83 -4.73
N PHE A 84 11.18 -5.24 -5.49
CA PHE A 84 11.27 -6.41 -6.35
C PHE A 84 12.35 -6.25 -7.44
N ARG A 85 13.44 -7.02 -7.27
CA ARG A 85 14.56 -7.20 -8.23
C ARG A 85 15.22 -5.91 -8.76
N ALA A 86 15.10 -4.79 -8.05
CA ALA A 86 15.73 -3.51 -8.40
C ALA A 86 15.43 -2.97 -9.82
N PHE A 87 14.37 -3.44 -10.49
CA PHE A 87 13.92 -2.86 -11.77
C PHE A 87 12.73 -1.91 -11.60
N TRP A 88 11.87 -2.17 -10.60
CA TRP A 88 10.71 -1.35 -10.33
C TRP A 88 11.02 -0.34 -9.21
N TYR A 89 11.17 0.93 -9.58
CA TYR A 89 11.46 1.99 -8.60
C TYR A 89 10.24 2.67 -8.00
N GLY A 90 9.05 2.43 -8.55
CA GLY A 90 7.81 3.12 -8.13
C GLY A 90 7.46 2.90 -6.66
N THR A 91 7.72 1.70 -6.11
CA THR A 91 7.38 1.34 -4.72
C THR A 91 8.55 1.37 -3.75
N ASN A 92 9.80 1.52 -4.21
CA ASN A 92 10.99 1.60 -3.35
C ASN A 92 10.90 2.76 -2.34
N LYS A 93 10.32 3.90 -2.76
CA LYS A 93 10.15 5.08 -1.89
C LYS A 93 9.17 4.80 -0.75
N LEU A 94 8.13 4.00 -0.97
CA LEU A 94 7.20 3.60 0.11
C LEU A 94 7.95 2.80 1.19
N PHE A 95 8.84 1.89 0.78
CA PHE A 95 9.70 1.15 1.71
C PHE A 95 10.65 2.06 2.48
N ALA A 96 11.34 2.98 1.78
CA ALA A 96 12.20 3.95 2.44
C ALA A 96 11.42 4.81 3.46
N ASN A 97 10.23 5.29 3.08
CA ASN A 97 9.37 6.05 3.98
C ASN A 97 8.91 5.24 5.18
N ALA A 98 8.64 3.94 5.02
CA ALA A 98 8.31 3.05 6.14
C ALA A 98 9.46 2.96 7.16
N VAL A 99 10.70 2.86 6.67
CA VAL A 99 11.90 2.80 7.53
C VAL A 99 12.18 4.14 8.20
N PHE A 100 12.21 5.23 7.45
CA PHE A 100 12.67 6.52 7.95
C PHE A 100 11.57 7.35 8.61
N PHE A 101 10.33 7.26 8.13
CA PHE A 101 9.20 8.06 8.62
C PHE A 101 8.12 7.23 9.31
N GLY A 102 8.24 5.90 9.40
CA GLY A 102 7.26 5.07 10.12
C GLY A 102 7.04 5.50 11.58
N HIS A 103 8.04 6.12 12.21
CA HIS A 103 7.92 6.65 13.58
C HIS A 103 6.93 7.82 13.71
N THR A 104 6.69 8.60 12.64
CA THR A 104 5.80 9.78 12.68
C THR A 104 4.32 9.42 12.58
N ILE A 105 3.99 8.20 12.13
CA ILE A 105 2.62 7.69 12.10
C ILE A 105 2.09 7.59 13.53
N SER A 106 0.94 8.21 13.84
CA SER A 106 0.37 8.11 15.17
C SER A 106 -0.17 6.70 15.43
N GLY A 107 0.09 6.15 16.63
CA GLY A 107 -0.50 4.87 17.04
C GLY A 107 -2.02 4.94 17.32
N SER A 108 -2.65 6.11 17.20
CA SER A 108 -4.10 6.30 17.28
C SER A 108 -4.79 6.27 15.91
N THR A 109 -4.01 6.29 14.83
CA THR A 109 -4.51 6.36 13.45
C THR A 109 -4.27 5.06 12.67
N THR A 110 -3.82 4.01 13.37
CA THR A 110 -3.61 2.66 12.83
C THR A 110 -4.80 1.76 13.16
N ASN A 111 -4.87 0.59 12.54
CA ASN A 111 -5.74 -0.51 13.00
C ASN A 111 -5.33 -1.01 14.38
#